data_AF-A0A3N6GZU6-F1
#
_entry.id   AF-A0A3N6GZU6-F1
#
_cell.length_a   1.000
_cell.length_b   1.000
_cell.length_c   1.000
_cell.angle_alpha   90.00
_cell.angle_beta   90.00
_cell.angle_gamma   90.00
#
_symmetry.space_group_name_H-M   'P 1'
#
loop_
_entity.id
_entity.type
_entity.pdbx_description
1 polymer ?
#
loop_
_entity_poly.entity_id
_entity_poly.type
_entity_poly.pdbx_seq_one_letter_code
_entity_poly.pdbx_strand_id
1 'polypeptide(L)'
;MAGGDLGAKIHLKHVSVVTTEGYANRPGGSQSRFLAEGGKEEEEERNLAIVTEEWENARAGIKPSGPGARDLVGFFRSVDGKLDDALQTAPNVITNDQQVRGMLTKRAKTLHLGTANYCWFADPAKALCLKLAGTPTADRPLIGMCDSARCPQATHHPRHRPVWEKTVEQNKVFIGMLGRGQKAERARLEAELARAEKVLTDIDAASGGPTAAAGTEG
;
A
#
# COMPACT_ATOMS: atom_id res chain seq x y z
N MET A 1 21.94 -17.59 0.17
CA MET A 1 20.71 -16.88 0.57
C MET A 1 20.76 -15.50 -0.04
N ALA A 2 20.11 -15.30 -1.18
CA ALA A 2 20.06 -14.01 -1.88
C ALA A 2 18.59 -13.61 -1.95
N GLY A 3 18.26 -12.48 -1.31
CA GLY A 3 16.96 -11.84 -1.47
C GLY A 3 16.78 -11.44 -2.92
N GLY A 4 15.63 -11.76 -3.49
CA GLY A 4 15.21 -11.28 -4.80
C GLY A 4 15.03 -9.77 -4.71
N ASP A 5 16.08 -9.06 -5.08
CA ASP A 5 16.11 -7.62 -5.28
C ASP A 5 15.12 -7.31 -6.41
N LEU A 6 14.03 -6.64 -6.05
CA LEU A 6 12.97 -6.24 -6.97
C LEU A 6 13.63 -5.40 -8.07
N GLY A 7 13.57 -5.92 -9.30
CA GLY A 7 14.21 -5.37 -10.48
C GLY A 7 14.24 -3.84 -10.51
N ALA A 8 15.47 -3.34 -10.41
CA ALA A 8 15.93 -2.00 -10.71
C ALA A 8 14.90 -1.01 -11.30
N LYS A 9 14.76 0.13 -10.60
CA LYS A 9 14.57 1.45 -11.22
C LYS A 9 13.31 1.65 -12.07
N ILE A 10 12.13 1.40 -11.51
CA ILE A 10 10.89 1.99 -12.06
C ILE A 10 10.82 3.48 -11.65
N HIS A 11 11.42 4.33 -12.50
CA HIS A 11 11.09 5.75 -12.72
C HIS A 11 10.75 6.62 -11.48
N LEU A 12 11.77 7.18 -10.82
CA LEU A 12 11.64 8.51 -10.22
C LEU A 12 11.44 9.51 -11.36
N LYS A 13 10.21 9.84 -11.72
CA LYS A 13 9.92 11.05 -12.52
C LYS A 13 8.78 11.91 -12.01
N HIS A 14 7.94 11.45 -11.10
CA HIS A 14 6.87 12.28 -10.54
C HIS A 14 6.67 11.95 -9.06
N VAL A 15 7.49 12.58 -8.21
CA VAL A 15 7.15 13.18 -6.90
C VAL A 15 8.48 13.54 -6.28
N SER A 16 8.94 14.75 -6.58
CA SER A 16 9.75 15.52 -5.65
C SER A 16 9.45 16.98 -5.95
N VAL A 17 8.61 17.59 -5.12
CA VAL A 17 8.80 19.02 -4.87
C VAL A 17 10.06 19.09 -4.02
N VAL A 18 11.21 19.01 -4.68
CA VAL A 18 12.47 19.50 -4.14
C VAL A 18 12.54 20.92 -4.67
N THR A 19 12.02 21.85 -3.88
CA THR A 19 12.34 23.26 -4.09
C THR A 19 13.84 23.42 -3.88
N THR A 20 14.47 23.86 -4.95
CA THR A 20 15.90 24.08 -5.09
C THR A 20 16.27 25.43 -4.48
N GLU A 21 16.68 25.46 -3.22
CA GLU A 21 17.53 26.54 -2.68
C GLU A 21 18.49 25.83 -1.71
N GLY A 22 19.74 25.56 -2.09
CA GLY A 22 20.76 26.58 -2.30
C GLY A 22 21.64 26.61 -1.05
N TYR A 23 22.76 25.91 -1.08
CA TYR A 23 23.93 26.04 -0.19
C TYR A 23 23.77 26.99 1.03
N ALA A 24 23.30 26.47 2.15
CA ALA A 24 23.51 27.08 3.46
C ALA A 24 23.90 26.00 4.47
N ASN A 25 25.16 26.11 4.86
CA ASN A 25 25.91 25.22 5.72
C ASN A 25 25.26 25.10 7.11
N ARG A 26 25.27 23.89 7.69
CA ARG A 26 24.94 23.49 9.10
C ARG A 26 23.51 22.92 9.35
N PRO A 27 23.27 21.60 9.19
CA PRO A 27 22.02 20.98 9.60
C PRO A 27 22.05 20.73 11.12
N GLY A 28 21.64 21.73 11.89
CA GLY A 28 21.52 21.61 13.33
C GLY A 28 20.79 22.80 13.90
N GLY A 29 19.45 22.76 13.89
CA GLY A 29 18.65 23.85 14.41
C GLY A 29 17.15 23.60 14.24
N SER A 30 16.35 24.29 15.05
CA SER A 30 14.87 24.21 15.10
C SER A 30 14.16 24.20 13.75
N GLN A 31 14.75 24.77 12.69
CA GLN A 31 14.22 24.75 11.33
C GLN A 31 14.16 23.35 10.70
N SER A 32 15.19 22.51 10.89
CA SER A 32 15.13 21.12 10.39
C SER A 32 14.14 20.27 11.18
N ARG A 33 13.95 20.59 12.47
CA ARG A 33 12.89 19.98 13.29
C ARG A 33 11.51 20.44 12.85
N PHE A 34 11.32 21.73 12.61
CA PHE A 34 10.05 22.30 12.12
C PHE A 34 9.66 21.73 10.76
N LEU A 35 10.60 21.63 9.80
CA LEU A 35 10.34 20.98 8.51
C LEU A 35 10.04 19.49 8.66
N ALA A 36 10.72 18.79 9.58
CA ALA A 36 10.44 17.40 9.89
C ALA A 36 9.10 17.21 10.63
N GLU A 37 8.68 18.18 11.43
CA GLU A 37 7.38 18.20 12.12
C GLU A 37 6.25 18.51 11.13
N GLY A 38 6.39 19.54 10.31
CA GLY A 38 5.44 19.85 9.23
C GLY A 38 5.30 18.70 8.24
N GLY A 39 6.40 18.06 7.85
CA GLY A 39 6.35 16.85 7.02
C GLY A 39 5.62 15.68 7.71
N LYS A 40 5.71 15.53 9.03
CA LYS A 40 4.95 14.49 9.76
C LYS A 40 3.46 14.81 9.83
N GLU A 41 3.09 16.06 10.07
CA GLU A 41 1.69 16.48 10.10
C GLU A 41 1.03 16.26 8.74
N GLU A 42 1.68 16.70 7.66
CA GLU A 42 1.22 16.46 6.28
C GLU A 42 1.12 14.95 5.96
N GLU A 43 2.09 14.15 6.43
CA GLU A 43 2.04 12.69 6.29
C GLU A 43 0.84 12.07 7.02
N GLU A 44 0.56 12.51 8.25
CA GLU A 44 -0.56 12.01 9.06
C GLU A 44 -1.91 12.39 8.46
N GLU A 45 -2.08 13.64 8.01
CA GLU A 45 -3.30 14.11 7.36
C GLU A 45 -3.56 13.36 6.05
N ARG A 46 -2.54 13.24 5.19
CA ARG A 46 -2.61 12.47 3.95
C ARG A 46 -2.97 11.01 4.23
N ASN A 47 -2.33 10.40 5.23
CA ASN A 47 -2.61 9.01 5.58
C ASN A 47 -4.05 8.85 6.09
N LEU A 48 -4.54 9.77 6.92
CA LEU A 48 -5.93 9.74 7.39
C LEU A 48 -6.92 9.86 6.22
N ALA A 49 -6.65 10.74 5.26
CA ALA A 49 -7.46 10.86 4.05
C ALA A 49 -7.53 9.54 3.27
N ILE A 50 -6.39 8.87 3.06
CA ILE A 50 -6.33 7.56 2.41
C ILE A 50 -7.10 6.50 3.19
N VAL A 51 -6.93 6.40 4.51
CA VAL A 51 -7.69 5.41 5.30
C VAL A 51 -9.19 5.66 5.25
N THR A 52 -9.60 6.93 5.21
CA THR A 52 -11.00 7.33 5.08
C THR A 52 -11.55 6.92 3.73
N GLU A 53 -10.85 7.23 2.63
CA GLU A 53 -11.20 6.81 1.28
C GLU A 53 -11.31 5.28 1.17
N GLU A 54 -10.35 4.53 1.73
CA GLU A 54 -10.40 3.07 1.67
C GLU A 54 -11.52 2.45 2.52
N TRP A 55 -11.92 3.12 3.61
CA TRP A 55 -13.09 2.73 4.39
C TRP A 55 -14.39 2.97 3.60
N GLU A 56 -14.51 4.11 2.92
CA GLU A 56 -15.64 4.43 2.04
C GLU A 56 -15.71 3.47 0.85
N ASN A 57 -14.58 3.18 0.21
CA ASN A 57 -14.46 2.17 -0.85
C ASN A 57 -14.98 0.81 -0.36
N ALA A 58 -14.55 0.37 0.82
CA ALA A 58 -14.99 -0.91 1.39
C ALA A 58 -16.51 -0.95 1.61
N ARG A 59 -17.13 0.18 2.04
CA ARG A 59 -18.59 0.32 2.16
C ARG A 59 -19.30 0.35 0.81
N ALA A 60 -18.66 0.90 -0.22
CA ALA A 60 -19.12 0.87 -1.60
C ALA A 60 -18.89 -0.48 -2.30
N GLY A 61 -18.26 -1.45 -1.63
CA GLY A 61 -17.98 -2.78 -2.17
C GLY A 61 -16.66 -2.92 -2.93
N ILE A 62 -15.90 -1.83 -3.08
CA ILE A 62 -14.53 -1.85 -3.61
C ILE A 62 -13.61 -2.31 -2.49
N LYS A 63 -13.08 -3.52 -2.59
CA LYS A 63 -12.32 -4.15 -1.51
C LYS A 63 -10.81 -4.10 -1.80
N PRO A 64 -9.98 -4.01 -0.76
CA PRO A 64 -8.55 -4.30 -0.90
C PRO A 64 -8.35 -5.76 -1.31
N SER A 65 -7.25 -6.03 -1.99
CA SER A 65 -6.74 -7.37 -2.22
C SER A 65 -5.34 -7.56 -1.61
N GLY A 66 -4.74 -8.74 -1.81
CA GLY A 66 -3.44 -9.09 -1.24
C GLY A 66 -3.50 -9.67 0.18
N PRO A 67 -2.35 -10.10 0.73
CA PRO A 67 -2.31 -10.90 1.95
C PRO A 67 -2.87 -10.21 3.20
N GLY A 68 -2.74 -8.88 3.30
CA GLY A 68 -3.25 -8.08 4.41
C GLY A 68 -4.71 -7.65 4.30
N ALA A 69 -5.40 -7.98 3.19
CA ALA A 69 -6.74 -7.48 2.92
C ALA A 69 -7.75 -7.89 3.99
N ARG A 70 -7.70 -9.14 4.44
CA ARG A 70 -8.61 -9.67 5.48
C ARG A 70 -8.52 -8.87 6.78
N ASP A 71 -7.31 -8.52 7.21
CA ASP A 71 -7.09 -7.76 8.45
C ASP A 71 -7.58 -6.32 8.31
N LEU A 72 -7.40 -5.69 7.14
CA LEU A 72 -7.92 -4.35 6.87
C LEU A 72 -9.46 -4.32 6.81
N VAL A 73 -10.07 -5.27 6.09
CA VAL A 73 -11.54 -5.39 6.02
C VAL A 73 -12.13 -5.68 7.40
N GLY A 74 -11.49 -6.54 8.18
CA GLY A 74 -11.89 -6.81 9.57
C GLY A 74 -11.85 -5.56 10.45
N PHE A 75 -10.84 -4.70 10.25
CA PHE A 75 -10.77 -3.41 10.92
C PHE A 75 -11.91 -2.48 10.51
N PHE A 76 -12.17 -2.30 9.21
CA PHE A 76 -13.28 -1.47 8.73
C PHE A 76 -14.64 -1.93 9.27
N ARG A 77 -14.90 -3.23 9.23
CA ARG A 77 -16.13 -3.79 9.82
C ARG A 77 -16.24 -3.53 11.33
N SER A 78 -15.12 -3.47 12.05
CA SER A 78 -15.12 -3.11 13.47
C SER A 78 -15.38 -1.62 13.72
N VAL A 79 -15.06 -0.75 12.76
CA VAL A 79 -15.42 0.67 12.78
C VAL A 79 -16.91 0.81 12.53
N ASP A 80 -17.44 0.14 11.49
CA ASP A 80 -18.87 0.15 11.17
C ASP A 80 -19.72 -0.30 12.36
N GLY A 81 -19.38 -1.43 12.99
CA GLY A 81 -20.11 -1.93 14.15
C GLY A 81 -20.12 -0.96 15.34
N LYS A 82 -19.01 -0.24 15.58
CA LYS A 82 -18.96 0.80 16.63
C LYS A 82 -19.82 2.02 16.31
N LEU A 83 -19.95 2.37 15.03
CA LEU A 83 -20.83 3.44 14.59
C LEU A 83 -22.30 3.05 14.76
N ASP A 84 -22.65 1.82 14.37
CA ASP A 84 -24.00 1.28 14.55
C ASP A 84 -24.38 1.23 16.04
N ASP A 85 -23.49 0.76 16.92
CA ASP A 85 -23.71 0.74 18.37
C ASP A 85 -23.90 2.16 18.95
N ALA A 86 -23.13 3.14 18.46
CA ALA A 86 -23.26 4.53 18.88
C ALA A 86 -24.61 5.13 18.47
N LEU A 87 -25.07 4.85 17.24
CA LEU A 87 -26.38 5.29 16.74
C LEU A 87 -27.54 4.70 17.57
N GLN A 88 -27.43 3.45 18.00
CA GLN A 88 -28.46 2.79 18.80
C GLN A 88 -28.53 3.31 20.24
N THR A 89 -27.37 3.59 20.85
CA THR A 89 -27.29 3.98 22.27
C THR A 89 -27.54 5.47 22.50
N ALA A 90 -27.23 6.32 21.51
CA ALA A 90 -27.45 7.75 21.60
C ALA A 90 -27.85 8.34 20.23
N PRO A 91 -29.09 8.09 19.76
CA PRO A 91 -29.53 8.50 18.42
C PRO A 91 -29.56 10.03 18.19
N ASN A 92 -29.55 10.81 19.28
CA ASN A 92 -29.46 12.28 19.24
C ASN A 92 -28.02 12.80 19.19
N VAL A 93 -27.02 11.92 19.37
CA VAL A 93 -25.62 12.25 19.09
C VAL A 93 -25.46 12.12 17.59
N ILE A 94 -25.33 13.25 16.90
CA ILE A 94 -24.82 13.28 15.54
C ILE A 94 -23.53 12.46 15.56
N THR A 95 -23.51 11.28 14.94
CA THR A 95 -22.28 10.52 14.72
C THR A 95 -21.41 11.35 13.81
N ASN A 96 -20.62 12.22 14.44
CA ASN A 96 -19.82 13.22 13.76
C ASN A 96 -18.69 12.49 13.04
N ASP A 97 -18.34 13.00 11.85
CA ASP A 97 -17.09 12.72 11.15
C ASP A 97 -15.89 12.67 12.11
N GLN A 98 -15.89 13.46 13.19
CA GLN A 98 -14.88 13.44 14.23
C GLN A 98 -14.71 12.08 14.95
N GLN A 99 -15.79 11.34 15.22
CA GLN A 99 -15.70 10.00 15.84
C GLN A 99 -15.10 8.97 14.87
N VAL A 100 -15.55 8.98 13.61
CA VAL A 100 -14.99 8.15 12.53
C VAL A 100 -13.51 8.46 12.35
N ARG A 101 -13.15 9.74 12.23
CA ARG A 101 -11.76 10.22 12.14
C ARG A 101 -10.92 9.72 13.31
N GLY A 102 -11.45 9.78 14.54
CA GLY A 102 -10.76 9.25 15.73
C GLY A 102 -10.48 7.74 15.63
N MET A 103 -11.43 6.95 15.15
CA MET A 103 -11.26 5.50 14.96
C MET A 103 -10.25 5.17 13.85
N LEU A 104 -10.26 5.90 12.74
CA LEU A 104 -9.37 5.68 11.60
C LEU A 104 -7.94 6.19 11.84
N THR A 105 -7.75 7.21 12.69
CA THR A 105 -6.44 7.79 13.00
C THR A 105 -5.43 6.74 13.49
N LYS A 106 -5.86 5.78 14.32
CA LYS A 106 -4.96 4.71 14.80
C LYS A 106 -4.41 3.87 13.65
N ARG A 107 -5.23 3.61 12.62
CA ARG A 107 -4.82 2.86 11.43
C ARG A 107 -3.92 3.72 10.53
N ALA A 108 -4.25 5.00 10.36
CA ALA A 108 -3.46 5.95 9.56
C ALA A 108 -2.00 6.07 10.05
N LYS A 109 -1.78 6.02 11.36
CA LYS A 109 -0.42 6.03 11.96
C LYS A 109 0.45 4.82 11.61
N THR A 110 -0.17 3.74 11.16
CA THR A 110 0.54 2.52 10.72
C THR A 110 0.67 2.41 9.20
N LEU A 111 0.13 3.39 8.46
CA LEU A 111 0.13 3.37 7.00
C LEU A 111 1.46 3.89 6.46
N HIS A 112 2.13 3.05 5.67
CA HIS A 112 3.27 3.43 4.86
C HIS A 112 2.95 3.17 3.39
N LEU A 113 3.17 4.18 2.56
CA LEU A 113 2.84 4.14 1.14
C LEU A 113 3.99 3.51 0.35
N GLY A 114 3.72 2.36 -0.27
CA GLY A 114 4.56 1.79 -1.31
C GLY A 114 4.01 2.13 -2.69
N THR A 115 4.85 2.05 -3.72
CA THR A 115 4.41 2.26 -5.11
C THR A 115 3.45 1.16 -5.58
N ALA A 116 3.71 -0.08 -5.16
CA ALA A 116 2.93 -1.26 -5.55
C ALA A 116 1.91 -1.71 -4.49
N ASN A 117 1.86 -1.07 -3.32
CA ASN A 117 1.01 -1.48 -2.20
C ASN A 117 0.85 -0.40 -1.13
N TYR A 118 -0.19 -0.53 -0.31
CA TYR A 118 -0.20 0.06 1.02
C TYR A 118 0.37 -0.93 2.03
N CYS A 119 1.16 -0.45 2.99
CA CYS A 119 1.70 -1.25 4.08
C CYS A 119 1.05 -0.80 5.40
N TRP A 120 0.28 -1.70 6.02
CA TRP A 120 -0.34 -1.50 7.32
C TRP A 120 0.57 -2.08 8.41
N PHE A 121 1.64 -1.34 8.72
CA PHE A 121 2.69 -1.72 9.66
C PHE A 121 2.20 -1.74 11.13
N ALA A 122 1.19 -2.55 11.40
CA ALA A 122 0.58 -2.73 12.72
C ALA A 122 1.41 -3.62 13.67
N ASP A 123 2.20 -4.54 13.14
CA ASP A 123 3.01 -5.51 13.90
C ASP A 123 4.39 -5.72 13.22
N PRO A 124 5.49 -5.19 13.79
CA PRO A 124 6.84 -5.40 13.26
C PRO A 124 7.22 -6.88 13.10
N ALA A 125 6.73 -7.76 13.97
CA ALA A 125 7.01 -9.19 13.92
C ALA A 125 6.29 -9.90 12.76
N LYS A 126 5.36 -9.23 12.07
CA LYS A 126 4.72 -9.72 10.84
C LYS A 126 5.36 -9.17 9.57
N ALA A 127 6.18 -8.12 9.66
CA ALA A 127 6.74 -7.45 8.50
C ALA A 127 7.79 -8.32 7.80
N LEU A 128 7.46 -8.80 6.59
CA LEU A 128 8.36 -9.67 5.84
C LEU A 128 9.68 -8.98 5.48
N CYS A 129 9.65 -7.68 5.15
CA CYS A 129 10.86 -6.92 4.87
C CYS A 129 11.82 -6.88 6.06
N LEU A 130 11.32 -6.74 7.29
CA LEU A 130 12.15 -6.75 8.50
C LEU A 130 12.71 -8.15 8.81
N LYS A 131 11.91 -9.20 8.59
CA LYS A 131 12.38 -10.59 8.73
C LYS A 131 13.51 -10.90 7.77
N LEU A 132 13.35 -10.51 6.50
CA LEU A 132 14.36 -10.75 5.46
C LEU A 132 15.63 -9.91 5.68
N ALA A 133 15.50 -8.71 6.25
CA ALA A 133 16.64 -7.84 6.58
C ALA A 133 17.33 -8.20 7.90
N GLY A 134 16.76 -9.10 8.72
CA GLY A 134 17.30 -9.44 10.04
C GLY A 134 17.13 -8.35 11.10
N THR A 135 16.17 -7.43 10.91
CA THR A 135 15.90 -6.30 11.83
C THR A 135 14.47 -6.35 12.40
N PRO A 136 14.06 -7.43 13.10
CA PRO A 136 12.67 -7.65 13.51
C PRO A 136 12.15 -6.63 14.54
N THR A 137 13.03 -5.86 15.18
CA THR A 137 12.70 -4.87 16.20
C THR A 137 12.64 -3.43 15.68
N ALA A 138 12.78 -3.22 14.36
CA ALA A 138 12.65 -1.88 13.78
C ALA A 138 11.21 -1.36 13.94
N ASP A 139 11.08 -0.05 14.14
CA ASP A 139 9.82 0.65 14.38
C ASP A 139 9.17 1.18 13.09
N ARG A 140 9.82 0.99 11.94
CA ARG A 140 9.32 1.35 10.61
C ARG A 140 9.59 0.24 9.60
N PRO A 141 8.74 0.07 8.58
CA PRO A 141 8.99 -0.90 7.53
C PRO A 141 10.11 -0.42 6.59
N LEU A 142 10.91 -1.38 6.10
CA LEU A 142 11.78 -1.16 4.95
C LEU A 142 10.94 -1.24 3.67
N ILE A 143 10.16 -0.18 3.39
CA ILE A 143 9.12 -0.19 2.34
C ILE A 143 9.69 -0.49 0.94
N GLY A 144 10.90 -0.02 0.64
CA GLY A 144 11.60 -0.32 -0.61
C GLY A 144 12.02 -1.78 -0.77
N MET A 145 12.04 -2.55 0.32
CA MET A 145 12.31 -4.00 0.34
C MET A 145 11.04 -4.83 0.56
N CYS A 146 9.85 -4.22 0.50
CA CYS A 146 8.60 -4.91 0.73
C CYS A 146 8.30 -5.87 -0.43
N ASP A 147 8.30 -7.19 -0.14
CA ASP A 147 7.64 -8.16 -1.02
C ASP A 147 6.14 -8.17 -0.70
N SER A 148 5.41 -7.24 -1.33
CA SER A 148 4.01 -6.99 -1.03
C SER A 148 3.05 -8.07 -1.54
N ALA A 149 3.49 -8.95 -2.45
CA ALA A 149 2.72 -10.12 -2.85
C ALA A 149 2.67 -11.19 -1.74
N ARG A 150 3.63 -11.17 -0.80
CA ARG A 150 3.76 -12.16 0.28
C ARG A 150 3.63 -11.58 1.68
N CYS A 151 3.86 -10.28 1.86
CA CYS A 151 3.83 -9.65 3.17
C CYS A 151 2.40 -9.62 3.74
N PRO A 152 2.14 -10.20 4.94
CA PRO A 152 0.79 -10.27 5.53
C PRO A 152 0.22 -8.90 5.92
N GLN A 153 1.00 -7.83 5.84
CA GLN A 153 0.58 -6.46 6.16
C GLN A 153 0.43 -5.58 4.92
N ALA A 154 0.62 -6.14 3.72
CA ALA A 154 0.48 -5.42 2.47
C ALA A 154 -0.92 -5.65 1.87
N THR A 155 -1.51 -4.56 1.37
CA THR A 155 -2.73 -4.61 0.56
C THR A 155 -2.50 -4.00 -0.81
N HIS A 156 -3.17 -4.54 -1.79
CA HIS A 156 -3.28 -4.00 -3.14
C HIS A 156 -4.66 -3.39 -3.33
N HIS A 157 -4.73 -2.40 -4.21
CA HIS A 157 -5.87 -1.52 -4.41
C HIS A 157 -5.92 -1.15 -5.90
N PRO A 158 -7.04 -0.65 -6.44
CA PRO A 158 -7.15 -0.30 -7.86
C PRO A 158 -5.98 0.57 -8.36
N ARG A 159 -5.56 1.55 -7.55
CA ARG A 159 -4.44 2.44 -7.89
C ARG A 159 -3.09 1.74 -8.07
N HIS A 160 -2.91 0.55 -7.51
CA HIS A 160 -1.68 -0.24 -7.61
C HIS A 160 -1.62 -1.08 -8.88
N ARG A 161 -2.77 -1.30 -9.55
CA ARG A 161 -2.88 -2.13 -10.76
C ARG A 161 -1.86 -1.75 -11.84
N PRO A 162 -1.66 -0.47 -12.22
CA PRO A 162 -0.72 -0.12 -13.30
C PRO A 162 0.73 -0.52 -13.00
N VAL A 163 1.13 -0.51 -11.72
CA VAL A 163 2.49 -0.93 -11.30
C VAL A 163 2.67 -2.43 -11.46
N TRP A 164 1.64 -3.21 -11.12
CA TRP A 164 1.65 -4.67 -11.29
C TRP A 164 1.56 -5.10 -12.75
N GLU A 165 0.82 -4.36 -13.58
CA GLU A 165 0.75 -4.57 -15.04
C GLU A 165 2.11 -4.39 -15.68
N LYS A 166 2.79 -3.29 -15.36
CA LYS A 166 4.17 -3.06 -15.79
C LYS A 166 5.14 -4.14 -15.29
N THR A 167 4.95 -4.64 -14.06
CA THR A 167 5.78 -5.73 -13.52
C THR A 167 5.60 -7.02 -14.33
N VAL A 168 4.36 -7.35 -14.72
CA VAL A 168 4.05 -8.49 -15.59
C VAL A 168 4.70 -8.34 -16.97
N GLU A 169 4.57 -7.17 -17.59
CA GLU A 169 5.19 -6.87 -18.89
C GLU A 169 6.72 -7.03 -18.85
N GLN A 170 7.36 -6.45 -17.83
CA GLN A 170 8.80 -6.52 -17.65
C GLN A 170 9.29 -7.95 -17.44
N ASN A 171 8.60 -8.74 -16.61
CA ASN A 171 8.97 -10.15 -16.40
C ASN A 171 8.86 -10.96 -17.70
N LYS A 172 7.82 -10.73 -18.51
CA LYS A 172 7.68 -11.37 -19.84
C LYS A 172 8.85 -11.03 -20.76
N VAL A 173 9.25 -9.76 -20.79
CA VAL A 173 10.44 -9.30 -21.57
C VAL A 173 11.71 -9.98 -21.07
N PHE A 174 11.97 -10.00 -19.76
CA PHE A 174 13.18 -10.61 -19.22
C PHE A 174 13.25 -12.12 -19.48
N ILE A 175 12.13 -12.84 -19.33
CA ILE A 175 12.05 -14.28 -19.68
C ILE A 175 12.36 -14.51 -21.17
N GLY A 176 11.89 -13.61 -22.06
CA GLY A 176 12.17 -13.66 -23.49
C GLY A 176 13.65 -13.42 -23.84
N MET A 177 14.37 -12.65 -23.01
CA MET A 177 15.80 -12.38 -23.19
C MET A 177 16.71 -13.51 -22.67
N LEU A 178 16.19 -14.46 -21.88
CA LEU A 178 17.01 -15.53 -21.32
C LEU A 178 17.42 -16.57 -22.37
N GLY A 179 18.71 -16.87 -22.41
CA GLY A 179 19.28 -17.95 -23.21
C GLY A 179 18.86 -19.35 -22.73
N ARG A 180 18.93 -20.34 -23.62
CA ARG A 180 18.49 -21.73 -23.37
C ARG A 180 19.15 -22.41 -22.15
N GLY A 181 20.35 -21.98 -21.76
CA GLY A 181 21.08 -22.52 -20.60
C GLY A 181 20.62 -21.97 -19.24
N GLN A 182 19.87 -20.87 -19.19
CA GLN A 182 19.51 -20.16 -17.95
C GLN A 182 18.24 -20.74 -17.30
N LYS A 183 18.17 -22.06 -17.13
CA LYS A 183 16.94 -22.75 -16.67
C LYS A 183 16.49 -22.33 -15.27
N ALA A 184 17.43 -22.19 -14.32
CA ALA A 184 17.11 -21.79 -12.95
C ALA A 184 16.55 -20.37 -12.87
N GLU A 185 17.16 -19.44 -13.63
CA GLU A 185 16.71 -18.05 -13.69
C GLU A 185 15.35 -17.93 -14.38
N ARG A 186 15.13 -18.71 -15.44
CA ARG A 186 13.82 -18.81 -16.11
C ARG A 186 12.74 -19.25 -15.12
N ALA A 187 12.97 -20.34 -14.39
CA ALA A 187 12.01 -20.82 -13.40
C ALA A 187 11.73 -19.79 -12.29
N ARG A 188 12.76 -19.04 -11.86
CA ARG A 188 12.61 -17.95 -10.89
C ARG A 188 11.69 -16.84 -11.42
N LEU A 189 11.97 -16.34 -12.62
CA LEU A 189 11.18 -15.27 -13.25
C LEU A 189 9.76 -15.72 -13.60
N GLU A 190 9.57 -16.97 -14.03
CA GLU A 190 8.23 -17.54 -14.26
C GLU A 190 7.41 -17.59 -12.96
N ALA A 191 8.04 -17.94 -11.82
CA ALA A 191 7.37 -17.90 -10.53
C ALA A 191 7.05 -16.46 -10.06
N GLU A 192 7.92 -15.48 -10.37
CA GLU A 192 7.66 -14.06 -10.12
C GLU A 192 6.53 -13.52 -10.99
N LEU A 193 6.51 -13.88 -12.28
CA LEU A 193 5.45 -13.55 -13.22
C LEU A 193 4.10 -14.10 -12.76
N ALA A 194 4.03 -15.39 -12.41
CA ALA A 194 2.79 -16.01 -11.94
C ALA A 194 2.24 -15.32 -10.68
N ARG A 195 3.12 -14.88 -9.76
CA ARG A 195 2.70 -14.09 -8.59
C ARG A 195 2.15 -12.72 -8.99
N ALA A 196 2.82 -12.01 -9.90
CA ALA A 196 2.37 -10.70 -10.35
C ALA A 196 1.02 -10.77 -11.10
N GLU A 197 0.82 -11.78 -11.95
CA GLU A 197 -0.45 -12.04 -12.65
C GLU A 197 -1.58 -12.37 -11.66
N LYS A 198 -1.28 -13.13 -10.61
CA LYS A 198 -2.24 -13.37 -9.52
C LYS A 198 -2.65 -12.07 -8.83
N VAL A 199 -1.69 -11.18 -8.52
CA VAL A 199 -2.00 -9.90 -7.89
C VAL A 199 -2.94 -9.05 -8.76
N LEU A 200 -2.70 -8.98 -10.08
CA LEU A 200 -3.62 -8.29 -11.00
C LEU A 200 -5.02 -8.88 -10.97
N THR A 201 -5.13 -10.21 -11.04
CA THR A 201 -6.41 -10.90 -10.98
C THR A 201 -7.14 -10.61 -9.67
N ASP A 202 -6.41 -10.63 -8.55
CA ASP A 202 -6.96 -10.33 -7.23
C ASP A 202 -7.42 -8.86 -7.12
N ILE A 203 -6.68 -7.89 -7.68
CA ILE A 203 -7.09 -6.48 -7.73
C ILE A 203 -8.36 -6.33 -8.57
N ASP A 204 -8.40 -6.92 -9.77
CA ASP A 204 -9.53 -6.79 -10.69
C ASP A 204 -10.80 -7.43 -10.09
N ALA A 205 -10.67 -8.58 -9.44
CA ALA A 205 -11.76 -9.24 -8.73
C ALA A 205 -12.26 -8.43 -7.52
N ALA A 206 -11.36 -7.80 -6.76
CA ALA A 206 -11.72 -7.05 -5.55
C ALA A 206 -12.31 -5.65 -5.87
N SER A 207 -12.02 -5.10 -7.05
CA SER A 207 -12.51 -3.79 -7.51
C SER A 207 -13.92 -3.83 -8.10
N GLY A 208 -14.58 -4.99 -8.11
CA GLY A 208 -15.91 -5.17 -8.71
C GLY A 208 -15.91 -5.60 -10.19
N GLY A 209 -14.75 -5.97 -10.74
CA GLY A 209 -14.58 -6.33 -12.16
C GLY A 209 -14.66 -5.10 -13.09
N PRO A 210 -14.17 -5.19 -14.34
CA PRO A 210 -14.38 -4.12 -15.31
C PRO A 210 -15.88 -3.91 -15.48
N THR A 211 -16.38 -2.73 -15.13
CA THR A 211 -17.69 -2.27 -15.59
C THR A 211 -17.68 -2.38 -17.11
N ALA A 212 -18.35 -3.42 -17.63
CA ALA A 212 -18.67 -3.52 -19.04
C ALA A 212 -19.33 -2.19 -19.41
N ALA A 213 -18.68 -1.43 -20.29
CA ALA A 213 -19.24 -0.22 -20.85
C ALA A 213 -20.65 -0.56 -21.33
N ALA A 214 -21.63 0.17 -20.80
CA ALA A 214 -22.99 0.16 -21.31
C ALA A 214 -22.92 0.55 -22.79
N GLY A 215 -22.96 -0.46 -23.65
CA GLY A 215 -23.27 -0.29 -25.05
C GLY A 215 -24.73 0.13 -25.13
N THR A 216 -24.96 1.44 -25.18
CA THR A 216 -26.20 1.99 -25.73
C THR A 216 -26.16 1.73 -27.24
N GLU A 217 -26.79 0.65 -27.67
CA GLU A 217 -27.34 0.56 -29.02
C GLU A 217 -28.68 1.32 -29.01
N GLY A 218 -28.73 2.36 -29.84
CA GLY A 218 -29.93 3.09 -30.27
C GLY A 218 -29.71 3.52 -31.71
#